data_AF-A0A5E6NYH2-F1
#
_entry.id   AF-A0A5E6NYH2-F1
#
_cell.length_a   1.000
_cell.length_b   1.000
_cell.length_c   1.000
_cell.angle_alpha   90.00
_cell.angle_beta   90.00
_cell.angle_gamma   90.00
#
_symmetry.space_group_name_H-M   'P 1'
#
loop_
_entity.id
_entity.type
_entity.pdbx_description
1 polymer ?
#
loop_
_entity_poly.entity_id
_entity_poly.type
_entity_poly.pdbx_seq_one_letter_code
_entity_poly.pdbx_strand_id
1 'polypeptide(L)'
;MMNNQWKLVPVEPTETMVINGFESEPDACFTDEEVWEQYQEMSGCQQAAFRAKLCWAAMIGAAPAAPEEHTQPVMKLEAEKLWGGQGEYALSFVRAGWLDECRASGGEFLLYTHPDAGKVARLTAERDALQLRLNAADQRIDELSQDKARLDALESNCWDVRFDSSPNGDAGDSNINIEIVGHWMDKPTERVIGEDYRENLRAAIDQAMTAPAYPPARPGYPELDEMLEREHQIQ
;
A
#
# COMPACT_ATOMS: atom_id res chain seq x y z
N MET A 1 30.36 29.69 9.98
CA MET A 1 29.38 29.03 10.86
C MET A 1 28.35 28.38 9.95
N MET A 2 28.34 27.05 9.80
CA MET A 2 27.30 26.38 9.00
C MET A 2 25.95 26.52 9.70
N ASN A 3 24.90 26.89 8.96
CA ASN A 3 23.53 26.88 9.45
C ASN A 3 23.13 25.43 9.80
N ASN A 4 23.10 25.09 11.09
CA ASN A 4 22.61 23.79 11.62
C ASN A 4 21.08 23.61 11.50
N GLN A 5 20.43 24.21 10.50
CA GLN A 5 18.96 24.14 10.37
C GLN A 5 18.45 22.83 9.75
N TRP A 6 19.30 22.06 9.09
CA TRP A 6 18.92 20.84 8.38
C TRP A 6 19.83 19.68 8.76
N LYS A 7 19.25 18.52 9.08
CA LYS A 7 19.97 17.26 9.33
C LYS A 7 19.47 16.19 8.36
N LEU A 8 20.39 15.44 7.76
CA LEU A 8 20.05 14.25 6.98
C LEU A 8 19.63 13.13 7.94
N VAL A 9 18.46 12.54 7.68
CA VAL A 9 17.93 11.42 8.44
C VAL A 9 17.32 10.39 7.48
N PRO A 10 17.29 9.11 7.86
CA PRO A 10 16.58 8.08 7.11
C PRO A 10 15.10 8.45 6.86
N VAL A 11 14.57 8.06 5.70
CA VAL A 11 13.14 8.28 5.36
C VAL A 11 12.24 7.46 6.30
N GLU A 12 12.66 6.23 6.61
CA GLU A 12 12.05 5.41 7.66
C GLU A 12 12.94 5.44 8.91
N PRO A 13 12.41 5.84 10.09
CA PRO A 13 13.20 5.91 11.30
C PRO A 13 13.67 4.52 11.73
N THR A 14 14.90 4.43 12.23
CA THR A 14 15.41 3.16 12.78
C THR A 14 14.76 2.85 14.11
N GLU A 15 14.78 1.57 14.52
CA GLU A 15 14.27 1.14 15.81
C GLU A 15 14.89 1.94 16.98
N THR A 16 16.20 2.19 16.94
CA THR A 16 16.90 3.01 17.94
C THR A 16 16.41 4.45 17.98
N MET A 17 16.07 5.05 16.83
CA MET A 17 15.47 6.39 16.80
C MET A 17 14.10 6.36 17.48
N VAL A 18 13.27 5.38 17.14
CA VAL A 18 11.92 5.24 17.69
C VAL A 18 11.96 5.05 19.21
N ILE A 19 12.78 4.12 19.72
CA ILE A 19 12.90 3.85 21.16
C ILE A 19 13.31 5.11 21.93
N ASN A 20 14.40 5.76 21.53
CA ASN A 20 14.87 6.99 22.20
C ASN A 20 13.85 8.13 22.11
N GLY A 21 13.12 8.23 21.00
CA GLY A 21 12.00 9.16 20.84
C GLY A 21 10.88 8.90 21.86
N PHE A 22 10.41 7.66 21.96
CA PHE A 22 9.30 7.31 22.85
C PHE A 22 9.65 7.41 24.33
N GLU A 23 10.90 7.15 24.70
CA GLU A 23 11.38 7.22 26.09
C GLU A 23 11.74 8.65 26.54
N SER A 24 11.72 9.64 25.63
CA SER A 24 11.98 11.05 25.96
C SER A 24 10.74 11.75 26.52
N GLU A 25 10.39 11.39 27.75
CA GLU A 25 9.38 12.08 28.55
C GLU A 25 10.03 12.75 29.77
N PRO A 26 9.59 13.97 30.17
CA PRO A 26 10.00 14.53 31.44
C PRO A 26 9.64 13.59 32.58
N ASP A 27 10.57 13.34 33.48
CA ASP A 27 10.38 12.48 34.65
C ASP A 27 10.87 13.19 35.91
N ALA A 28 10.11 13.05 36.99
CA ALA A 28 10.36 13.69 38.28
C ALA A 28 11.76 13.41 38.85
N CYS A 29 12.37 12.26 38.52
CA CYS A 29 13.66 11.84 39.05
C CYS A 29 14.84 12.22 38.14
N PHE A 30 14.59 12.48 36.85
CA PHE A 30 15.65 12.59 35.84
C PHE A 30 15.64 13.91 35.05
N THR A 31 14.60 14.73 35.21
CA THR A 31 14.49 16.05 34.58
C THR A 31 14.79 17.15 35.60
N ASP A 32 15.37 18.26 35.13
CA ASP A 32 15.59 19.44 35.97
C ASP A 32 14.28 19.90 36.62
N GLU A 33 14.32 20.22 37.92
CA GLU A 33 13.15 20.53 38.75
C GLU A 33 12.29 21.65 38.15
N GLU A 34 12.91 22.70 37.63
CA GLU A 34 12.25 23.81 36.95
C GLU A 34 11.47 23.36 35.69
N VAL A 35 12.02 22.44 34.91
CA VAL A 35 11.38 21.93 33.68
C VAL A 35 10.24 20.97 34.04
N TRP A 36 10.39 20.18 35.11
CA TRP A 36 9.35 19.30 35.62
C TRP A 36 8.15 20.09 36.18
N GLU A 37 8.40 21.14 36.98
CA GLU A 37 7.36 22.01 37.51
C GLU A 37 6.59 22.73 36.39
N GLN A 38 7.30 23.31 35.42
CA GLN A 38 6.68 23.94 34.26
C GLN A 38 5.85 22.95 33.44
N TYR A 39 6.30 21.70 33.31
CA TYR A 39 5.57 20.66 32.61
C TYR A 39 4.28 20.25 33.33
N GLN A 40 4.29 20.21 34.67
CA GLN A 40 3.10 19.91 35.48
C GLN A 40 2.04 21.02 35.41
N GLU A 41 2.45 22.27 35.26
CA GLU A 41 1.53 23.41 35.11
C GLU A 41 0.91 23.52 33.71
N MET A 42 1.46 22.83 32.72
CA MET A 42 0.92 22.81 31.36
C MET A 42 -0.41 22.06 31.28
N SER A 43 -1.32 22.55 30.45
CA SER A 43 -2.52 21.79 30.07
C SER A 43 -2.15 20.53 29.29
N GLY A 44 -3.02 19.52 29.24
CA GLY A 44 -2.75 18.26 28.53
C GLY A 44 -2.35 18.45 27.05
N CYS A 45 -2.93 19.43 26.35
CA CYS A 45 -2.52 19.75 24.97
C CYS A 45 -1.11 20.34 24.90
N GLN A 46 -0.74 21.17 25.86
CA GLN A 46 0.60 21.75 25.96
C GLN A 46 1.64 20.68 26.33
N GLN A 47 1.29 19.77 27.25
CA GLN A 47 2.13 18.63 27.60
C GLN A 47 2.37 17.70 26.39
N ALA A 48 1.33 17.41 25.62
CA ALA A 48 1.45 16.60 24.40
C ALA A 48 2.36 17.28 23.36
N ALA A 49 2.19 18.59 23.13
CA ALA A 49 3.04 19.36 22.24
C ALA A 49 4.50 19.42 22.71
N PHE A 50 4.73 19.48 24.02
CA PHE A 50 6.06 19.47 24.62
C PHE A 50 6.75 18.11 24.45
N ARG A 51 6.05 17.01 24.77
CA ARG A 51 6.54 15.63 24.55
C ARG A 51 6.86 15.35 23.09
N ALA A 52 6.03 15.82 22.15
CA ALA A 52 6.30 15.66 20.72
C ALA A 52 7.62 16.33 20.29
N LYS A 53 7.96 17.49 20.87
CA LYS A 53 9.24 18.17 20.59
C LYS A 53 10.44 17.40 21.15
N LEU A 54 10.31 16.85 22.36
CA LEU A 54 11.36 16.02 22.97
C LEU A 54 11.58 14.73 22.18
N CYS A 55 10.49 14.06 21.83
CA CYS A 55 10.49 12.87 20.97
C CYS A 55 11.24 13.12 19.66
N TRP A 56 10.87 14.18 18.96
CA TRP A 56 11.55 14.57 17.72
C TRP A 56 13.04 14.86 17.93
N ALA A 57 13.40 15.63 18.96
CA ALA A 57 14.79 15.96 19.25
C ALA A 57 15.64 14.70 19.55
N ALA A 58 15.10 13.76 20.33
CA ALA A 58 15.76 12.51 20.65
C ALA A 58 15.92 11.61 19.42
N MET A 59 14.89 11.50 18.56
CA MET A 59 14.96 10.79 17.28
C MET A 59 16.05 11.37 16.37
N ILE A 60 16.09 12.69 16.22
CA ILE A 60 17.11 13.38 15.43
C ILE A 60 18.50 13.19 16.05
N GLY A 61 18.63 13.18 17.38
CA GLY A 61 19.88 12.91 18.09
C GLY A 61 20.41 11.49 17.85
N ALA A 62 19.51 10.49 17.87
CA ALA A 62 19.81 9.08 17.64
C ALA A 62 19.94 8.70 16.15
N ALA A 63 19.68 9.63 15.23
CA ALA A 63 19.81 9.36 13.80
C ALA A 63 21.25 8.95 13.45
N PRO A 64 21.44 7.88 12.65
CA PRO A 64 22.77 7.43 12.25
C PRO A 64 23.48 8.53 11.47
N ALA A 65 24.81 8.56 11.55
CA ALA A 65 25.60 9.40 10.67
C ALA A 65 25.26 9.06 9.23
N ALA A 66 25.17 10.08 8.36
CA ALA A 66 25.04 9.84 6.94
C ALA A 66 26.17 8.88 6.51
N PRO A 67 25.89 7.87 5.67
CA PRO A 67 26.96 7.06 5.13
C PRO A 67 27.98 8.02 4.53
N GLU A 68 29.24 7.92 4.97
CA GLU A 68 30.29 8.74 4.40
C GLU A 68 30.21 8.56 2.89
N GLU A 69 29.98 9.66 2.18
CA GLU A 69 29.97 9.68 0.73
C GLU A 69 31.31 9.06 0.35
N HIS A 70 31.30 7.80 -0.13
CA HIS A 70 32.51 7.09 -0.49
C HIS A 70 33.22 8.01 -1.46
N THR A 71 34.29 8.62 -0.97
CA THR A 71 35.07 9.61 -1.68
C THR A 71 35.36 8.95 -3.02
N GLN A 72 35.05 9.65 -4.11
CA GLN A 72 35.26 9.15 -5.47
C GLN A 72 36.55 8.32 -5.50
N PRO A 73 36.53 7.09 -6.05
CA PRO A 73 37.66 6.19 -5.95
C PRO A 73 38.94 6.95 -6.29
N VAL A 74 39.86 7.00 -5.32
CA VAL A 74 41.09 7.83 -5.37
C VAL A 74 41.94 7.50 -6.62
N MET A 75 41.64 6.37 -7.28
CA MET A 75 42.10 6.06 -8.62
C MET A 75 41.13 5.14 -9.37
N LYS A 76 41.04 5.31 -10.68
CA LYS A 76 40.44 4.34 -11.61
C LYS A 76 41.52 3.33 -12.01
N LEU A 77 41.34 2.06 -11.66
CA LEU A 77 42.16 0.95 -12.16
C LEU A 77 41.52 0.45 -13.45
N GLU A 78 42.19 0.63 -14.58
CA GLU A 78 41.80 0.00 -15.83
C GLU A 78 42.46 -1.38 -15.88
N ALA A 79 41.64 -2.40 -15.61
CA ALA A 79 42.04 -3.80 -15.70
C ALA A 79 41.70 -4.32 -17.10
N GLU A 80 42.72 -4.53 -17.93
CA GLU A 80 42.53 -5.24 -19.20
C GLU A 80 42.72 -6.73 -18.95
N LYS A 81 41.74 -7.55 -19.35
CA LYS A 81 41.84 -9.00 -19.27
C LYS A 81 42.94 -9.45 -20.22
N LEU A 82 44.02 -10.02 -19.68
CA LEU A 82 45.08 -10.56 -20.50
C LEU A 82 44.59 -11.84 -21.19
N TRP A 83 45.08 -12.06 -22.41
CA TRP A 83 44.77 -13.26 -23.18
C TRP A 83 45.49 -14.46 -22.56
N GLY A 84 44.83 -15.10 -21.59
CA GLY A 84 45.31 -16.27 -20.85
C GLY A 84 44.17 -16.86 -20.03
N GLY A 85 44.07 -18.19 -19.97
CA GLY A 85 42.99 -18.86 -19.25
C GLY A 85 43.00 -18.56 -17.75
N GLN A 86 41.85 -18.11 -17.23
CA GLN A 86 41.51 -17.82 -15.82
C GLN A 86 42.37 -16.80 -15.06
N GLY A 87 41.77 -15.64 -14.79
CA GLY A 87 42.14 -14.78 -13.66
C GLY A 87 43.32 -13.82 -13.85
N GLU A 88 43.95 -13.78 -15.03
CA GLU A 88 45.04 -12.85 -15.30
C GLU A 88 44.52 -11.49 -15.80
N TYR A 89 44.77 -10.45 -15.03
CA TYR A 89 44.44 -9.06 -15.35
C TYR A 89 45.71 -8.21 -15.39
N ALA A 90 45.88 -7.42 -16.43
CA ALA A 90 46.86 -6.35 -16.45
C ALA A 90 46.26 -5.15 -15.70
N LEU A 91 46.92 -4.72 -14.62
CA LEU A 91 46.56 -3.49 -13.92
C LEU A 91 47.52 -2.39 -14.35
N SER A 92 46.97 -1.28 -14.87
CA SER A 92 47.73 -0.06 -15.12
C SER A 92 47.40 0.98 -14.04
N PHE A 93 48.43 1.62 -13.50
CA PHE A 93 48.28 2.67 -12.48
C PHE A 93 48.44 4.03 -13.14
N VAL A 94 47.49 4.94 -12.91
CA VAL A 94 47.48 6.30 -13.51
C VAL A 94 48.64 7.16 -12.99
N ARG A 95 49.21 6.84 -11.81
CA ARG A 95 50.34 7.54 -11.18
C ARG A 95 51.42 6.53 -10.79
N ALA A 96 52.60 6.68 -11.37
CA ALA A 96 53.79 5.92 -10.99
C ALA A 96 54.19 6.23 -9.53
N GLY A 97 54.60 5.21 -8.77
CA GLY A 97 55.06 5.33 -7.37
C GLY A 97 53.95 5.31 -6.30
N TRP A 98 52.68 5.40 -6.69
CA TRP A 98 51.55 5.36 -5.74
C TRP A 98 51.45 4.02 -5.00
N LEU A 99 51.76 2.90 -5.67
CA LEU A 99 51.75 1.58 -5.05
C LEU A 99 52.79 1.46 -3.91
N ASP A 100 53.93 2.13 -4.06
CA ASP A 100 54.99 2.15 -3.06
C ASP A 100 54.58 3.00 -1.83
N GLU A 101 53.86 4.11 -2.05
CA GLU A 101 53.26 4.92 -0.98
C GLU A 101 52.19 4.14 -0.20
N CYS A 102 51.33 3.37 -0.89
CA CYS A 102 50.34 2.50 -0.24
C CYS A 102 50.99 1.35 0.55
N ARG A 103 52.09 0.76 0.06
CA ARG A 103 52.86 -0.24 0.81
C ARG A 103 53.50 0.34 2.07
N ALA A 104 53.98 1.58 2.01
CA ALA A 104 54.61 2.24 3.15
C ALA A 104 53.61 2.68 4.23
N SER A 105 52.38 3.02 3.84
CA SER A 105 51.34 3.55 4.74
C SER A 105 50.30 2.50 5.17
N GLY A 106 50.23 1.34 4.52
CA GLY A 106 49.30 0.26 4.86
C GLY A 106 47.88 0.48 4.33
N GLY A 107 47.73 0.63 3.00
CA GLY A 107 46.42 0.79 2.36
C GLY A 107 45.69 -0.53 2.07
N GLU A 108 44.35 -0.52 2.18
CA GLU A 108 43.47 -1.61 1.76
C GLU A 108 43.01 -1.38 0.31
N PHE A 109 43.06 -2.44 -0.51
CA PHE A 109 42.66 -2.41 -1.91
C PHE A 109 41.33 -3.14 -2.09
N LEU A 110 40.29 -2.42 -2.51
CA LEU A 110 39.00 -3.01 -2.83
C LEU A 110 38.91 -3.24 -4.34
N LEU A 111 39.02 -4.51 -4.74
CA LEU A 111 38.78 -4.92 -6.13
C LEU A 111 37.28 -5.13 -6.32
N TYR A 112 36.62 -4.23 -7.03
CA TYR A 112 35.22 -4.39 -7.40
C TYR A 112 35.15 -4.99 -8.80
N THR A 113 34.63 -6.21 -8.90
CA THR A 113 34.17 -6.72 -10.20
C THR A 113 32.87 -6.02 -10.54
N HIS A 114 32.84 -5.25 -11.64
CA HIS A 114 31.58 -4.71 -12.13
C HIS A 114 30.61 -5.86 -12.44
N PRO A 115 29.33 -5.73 -12.05
CA PRO A 115 28.31 -6.70 -12.43
C PRO A 115 28.31 -6.86 -13.95
N ASP A 116 28.25 -8.10 -14.43
CA ASP A 116 28.03 -8.36 -15.85
C ASP A 116 26.71 -7.71 -16.28
N ALA A 117 26.81 -6.67 -17.12
CA ALA A 117 25.67 -5.89 -17.57
C ALA A 117 24.61 -6.76 -18.27
N GLY A 118 25.03 -7.80 -19.00
CA GLY A 118 24.11 -8.74 -19.65
C GLY A 118 23.35 -9.59 -18.63
N LYS A 119 24.06 -10.05 -17.58
CA LYS A 119 23.45 -10.79 -16.47
C LYS A 119 22.47 -9.92 -15.67
N VAL A 120 22.85 -8.67 -15.38
CA VAL A 120 21.98 -7.72 -14.66
C VAL A 120 20.74 -7.40 -15.48
N ALA A 121 20.88 -7.13 -16.78
CA ALA A 121 19.75 -6.84 -17.65
C ALA A 121 18.75 -8.02 -17.69
N ARG A 122 19.24 -9.26 -17.83
CA ARG A 122 18.41 -10.45 -17.83
C ARG A 122 17.66 -10.64 -16.50
N LEU A 123 18.37 -10.57 -15.37
CA LEU A 123 17.76 -10.74 -14.05
C LEU A 123 16.74 -9.63 -13.75
N THR A 124 17.00 -8.42 -14.21
CA THR A 124 16.06 -7.30 -14.09
C THR A 124 14.79 -7.58 -14.89
N ALA A 125 14.92 -8.02 -16.14
CA ALA A 125 13.76 -8.39 -16.96
C ALA A 125 12.97 -9.57 -16.38
N GLU A 126 13.64 -10.59 -15.85
CA GLU A 126 13.01 -11.71 -15.17
C GLU A 126 12.25 -11.26 -13.91
N ARG A 127 12.87 -10.42 -13.07
CA ARG A 127 12.22 -9.83 -11.89
C ARG A 127 10.96 -9.06 -12.28
N ASP A 128 11.04 -8.22 -13.30
CA ASP A 128 9.91 -7.38 -13.73
C ASP A 128 8.77 -8.23 -14.27
N ALA A 129 9.08 -9.27 -15.04
CA ALA A 129 8.09 -10.23 -15.52
C ALA A 129 7.42 -11.01 -14.37
N LEU A 130 8.20 -11.42 -13.36
CA LEU A 130 7.66 -12.10 -12.18
C LEU A 130 6.78 -11.16 -11.35
N GLN A 131 7.18 -9.90 -11.18
CA GLN A 131 6.39 -8.90 -10.47
C GLN A 131 5.04 -8.67 -11.15
N LEU A 132 5.02 -8.62 -12.48
CA LEU A 132 3.76 -8.48 -13.23
C LEU A 132 2.83 -9.68 -13.01
N ARG A 133 3.39 -10.90 -13.00
CA ARG A 133 2.61 -12.13 -12.76
C ARG A 133 2.08 -12.20 -11.32
N LEU A 134 2.86 -11.74 -10.36
CA LEU A 134 2.43 -11.67 -8.96
C LEU A 134 1.25 -10.71 -8.82
N ASN A 135 1.37 -9.50 -9.35
CA ASN A 135 0.29 -8.51 -9.30
C ASN A 135 -1.01 -9.02 -9.97
N ALA A 136 -0.88 -9.72 -11.10
CA ALA A 136 -2.05 -10.31 -11.79
C ALA A 136 -2.68 -11.46 -10.98
N ALA A 137 -1.86 -12.25 -10.27
CA ALA A 137 -2.35 -13.31 -9.39
C ALA A 137 -3.07 -12.73 -8.17
N ASP A 138 -2.53 -11.69 -7.56
CA ASP A 138 -3.15 -11.00 -6.41
C ASP A 138 -4.52 -10.42 -6.80
N GLN A 139 -4.60 -9.72 -7.94
CA GLN A 139 -5.88 -9.22 -8.47
C GLN A 139 -6.89 -10.36 -8.67
N ARG A 140 -6.43 -11.52 -9.17
CA ARG A 140 -7.31 -12.67 -9.36
C ARG A 140 -7.79 -13.28 -8.03
N ILE A 141 -6.94 -13.29 -7.01
CA ILE A 141 -7.30 -13.74 -5.67
C ILE A 141 -8.35 -12.82 -5.07
N ASP A 142 -8.21 -11.50 -5.25
CA ASP A 142 -9.18 -10.53 -4.76
C ASP A 142 -10.56 -10.72 -5.42
N GLU A 143 -10.60 -10.88 -6.74
CA GLU A 143 -11.83 -11.17 -7.48
C GLU A 143 -12.53 -12.46 -6.99
N LEU A 144 -11.75 -13.54 -6.84
CA LEU A 144 -12.28 -14.82 -6.37
C LEU A 144 -12.74 -14.75 -4.91
N SER A 145 -12.06 -13.97 -4.08
CA SER A 145 -12.44 -13.78 -2.68
C SER A 145 -13.76 -13.02 -2.56
N GLN A 146 -13.98 -12.02 -3.42
CA GLN A 146 -15.27 -11.32 -3.51
C GLN A 146 -16.39 -12.25 -3.99
N ASP A 147 -16.13 -13.07 -5.02
CA ASP A 147 -17.12 -14.04 -5.50
C ASP A 147 -17.46 -15.09 -4.44
N LYS A 148 -16.46 -15.55 -3.69
CA LYS A 148 -16.68 -16.43 -2.55
C LYS A 148 -17.57 -15.74 -1.51
N ALA A 149 -17.31 -14.49 -1.15
CA ALA A 149 -18.13 -13.76 -0.20
C ALA A 149 -19.60 -13.63 -0.66
N ARG A 150 -19.83 -13.44 -1.97
CA ARG A 150 -21.18 -13.44 -2.56
C ARG A 150 -21.88 -14.79 -2.42
N LEU A 151 -21.20 -15.89 -2.73
CA LEU A 151 -21.74 -17.24 -2.57
C LEU A 151 -22.03 -17.57 -1.10
N ASP A 152 -21.09 -17.23 -0.21
CA ASP A 152 -21.26 -17.41 1.23
C ASP A 152 -22.44 -16.57 1.75
N ALA A 153 -22.68 -15.36 1.21
CA ALA A 153 -23.84 -14.53 1.55
C ALA A 153 -25.17 -15.17 1.10
N LEU A 154 -25.23 -15.70 -0.13
CA LEU A 154 -26.41 -16.42 -0.61
C LEU A 154 -26.72 -17.64 0.28
N GLU A 155 -25.69 -18.44 0.59
CA GLU A 155 -25.84 -19.65 1.42
C GLU A 155 -26.24 -19.31 2.86
N SER A 156 -25.51 -18.41 3.52
CA SER A 156 -25.72 -18.10 4.94
C SER A 156 -27.06 -17.44 5.24
N ASN A 157 -27.62 -16.70 4.28
CA ASN A 157 -28.90 -16.04 4.43
C ASN A 157 -30.06 -16.79 3.74
N CYS A 158 -29.78 -17.96 3.15
CA CYS A 158 -30.74 -18.75 2.36
C CYS A 158 -31.45 -17.90 1.29
N TRP A 159 -30.71 -17.07 0.57
CA TRP A 159 -31.27 -16.22 -0.48
C TRP A 159 -31.45 -17.00 -1.79
N ASP A 160 -32.57 -16.76 -2.46
CA ASP A 160 -32.85 -17.31 -3.77
C ASP A 160 -32.41 -16.33 -4.87
N VAL A 161 -31.92 -16.89 -5.98
CA VAL A 161 -31.67 -16.13 -7.21
C VAL A 161 -32.82 -16.42 -8.18
N ARG A 162 -33.53 -15.38 -8.61
CA ARG A 162 -34.60 -15.47 -9.61
C ARG A 162 -34.18 -14.74 -10.89
N PHE A 163 -34.52 -15.37 -12.02
CA PHE A 163 -34.34 -14.80 -13.34
C PHE A 163 -35.71 -14.57 -13.94
N ASP A 164 -36.07 -13.32 -14.15
CA ASP A 164 -37.28 -12.94 -14.86
C ASP A 164 -36.93 -12.59 -16.31
N SER A 165 -37.79 -12.97 -17.24
CA SER A 165 -37.62 -12.67 -18.66
C SER A 165 -38.86 -11.94 -19.13
N SER A 166 -38.68 -10.69 -19.55
CA SER A 166 -39.76 -9.86 -20.06
C SER A 166 -39.56 -9.59 -21.55
N PRO A 167 -40.63 -9.70 -22.38
CA PRO A 167 -40.54 -9.38 -23.81
C PRO A 167 -40.14 -7.92 -23.99
N ASN A 168 -39.14 -7.65 -24.83
CA ASN A 168 -38.93 -6.30 -25.32
C ASN A 168 -39.89 -6.05 -26.48
N GLY A 169 -40.75 -5.02 -26.35
CA GLY A 169 -41.77 -4.71 -27.34
C GLY A 169 -41.17 -4.63 -28.75
N ASP A 170 -41.64 -5.50 -29.64
CA ASP A 170 -41.38 -5.57 -31.09
C ASP A 170 -40.01 -6.06 -31.61
N ALA A 171 -39.02 -6.41 -30.77
CA ALA A 171 -37.71 -6.88 -31.28
C ALA A 171 -37.52 -8.41 -31.34
N GLY A 172 -38.46 -9.18 -30.79
CA GLY A 172 -38.36 -10.66 -30.76
C GLY A 172 -37.29 -11.20 -29.81
N ASP A 173 -36.82 -10.36 -28.88
CA ASP A 173 -35.82 -10.68 -27.87
C ASP A 173 -36.42 -10.46 -26.46
N SER A 174 -35.70 -10.82 -25.41
CA SER A 174 -36.16 -10.66 -24.03
C SER A 174 -35.11 -9.98 -23.18
N ASN A 175 -35.54 -9.06 -22.31
CA ASN A 175 -34.67 -8.54 -21.27
C ASN A 175 -34.70 -9.49 -20.07
N ILE A 176 -33.52 -9.88 -19.58
CA ILE A 176 -33.39 -10.72 -18.39
C ILE A 176 -33.11 -9.84 -17.18
N ASN A 177 -33.96 -9.96 -16.17
CA ASN A 177 -33.79 -9.31 -14.88
C ASN A 177 -33.37 -10.36 -13.86
N ILE A 178 -32.42 -9.99 -13.00
CA ILE A 178 -31.94 -10.86 -11.92
C ILE A 178 -32.39 -10.27 -10.59
N GLU A 179 -33.07 -11.08 -9.78
CA GLU A 179 -33.53 -10.70 -8.44
C GLU A 179 -32.91 -11.61 -7.38
N ILE A 180 -32.50 -11.02 -6.26
CA ILE A 180 -32.10 -11.73 -5.04
C ILE A 180 -33.23 -11.63 -4.04
N VAL A 181 -33.75 -12.78 -3.60
CA VAL A 181 -34.94 -12.87 -2.74
C VAL A 181 -34.56 -13.45 -1.39
N GLY A 182 -34.91 -12.74 -0.32
CA GLY A 182 -34.82 -13.25 1.04
C GLY A 182 -36.15 -13.76 1.58
N HIS A 183 -36.08 -14.47 2.70
CA HIS A 183 -37.22 -15.09 3.38
C HIS A 183 -37.39 -14.56 4.81
N TRP A 184 -38.63 -14.24 5.18
CA TRP A 184 -39.01 -13.68 6.48
C TRP A 184 -40.24 -14.39 7.04
N MET A 185 -40.33 -14.41 8.37
CA MET A 185 -41.49 -14.98 9.07
C MET A 185 -42.72 -14.06 9.01
N ASP A 186 -42.50 -12.74 8.95
CA ASP A 186 -43.57 -11.74 8.86
C ASP A 186 -43.92 -11.45 7.40
N LYS A 187 -45.21 -11.18 7.15
CA LYS A 187 -45.67 -10.81 5.81
C LYS A 187 -45.07 -9.47 5.35
N PRO A 188 -44.69 -9.33 4.07
CA PRO A 188 -44.59 -10.40 3.06
C PRO A 188 -43.44 -11.35 3.40
N THR A 189 -43.69 -12.66 3.30
CA THR A 189 -42.71 -13.68 3.71
C THR A 189 -41.55 -13.82 2.74
N GLU A 190 -41.73 -13.42 1.48
CA GLU A 190 -40.68 -13.40 0.46
C GLU A 190 -40.48 -12.00 -0.05
N ARG A 191 -39.22 -11.64 -0.27
CA ARG A 191 -38.93 -10.26 -0.54
C ARG A 191 -37.65 -10.01 -1.34
N VAL A 192 -37.75 -9.21 -2.41
CA VAL A 192 -36.61 -8.79 -3.23
C VAL A 192 -35.74 -7.82 -2.44
N ILE A 193 -34.46 -8.14 -2.33
CA ILE A 193 -33.45 -7.37 -1.60
C ILE A 193 -32.30 -6.88 -2.47
N GLY A 194 -32.17 -7.41 -3.67
CA GLY A 194 -31.28 -6.90 -4.71
C GLY A 194 -31.85 -7.22 -6.08
N GLU A 195 -31.60 -6.37 -7.06
CA GLU A 195 -32.08 -6.51 -8.43
C GLU A 195 -31.08 -5.90 -9.42
N ASP A 196 -30.89 -6.53 -10.57
CA ASP A 196 -30.12 -5.97 -11.67
C ASP A 196 -30.79 -6.27 -13.02
N TYR A 197 -31.00 -5.20 -13.80
CA TYR A 197 -31.66 -5.21 -15.11
C TYR A 197 -30.65 -5.23 -16.27
N ARG A 198 -29.37 -5.54 -15.97
CA ARG A 198 -28.26 -5.58 -16.93
C ARG A 198 -27.58 -6.95 -16.94
N GLU A 199 -28.31 -7.97 -16.50
CA GLU A 199 -27.86 -9.36 -16.48
C GLU A 199 -26.60 -9.59 -15.62
N ASN A 200 -26.39 -8.75 -14.59
CA ASN A 200 -25.23 -8.83 -13.72
C ASN A 200 -25.60 -9.35 -12.31
N LEU A 201 -25.47 -10.67 -12.15
CA LEU A 201 -25.72 -11.36 -10.88
C LEU A 201 -24.87 -10.80 -9.72
N ARG A 202 -23.60 -10.45 -9.98
CA ARG A 202 -22.71 -9.94 -8.91
C ARG A 202 -23.24 -8.61 -8.36
N ALA A 203 -23.70 -7.72 -9.23
CA ALA A 203 -24.27 -6.44 -8.83
C ALA A 203 -25.55 -6.60 -8.01
N ALA A 204 -26.44 -7.52 -8.40
CA ALA A 204 -27.66 -7.82 -7.66
C ALA A 204 -27.35 -8.35 -6.23
N ILE A 205 -26.34 -9.23 -6.09
CA ILE A 205 -25.91 -9.74 -4.78
C ILE A 205 -25.25 -8.63 -3.95
N ASP A 206 -24.40 -7.81 -4.55
CA ASP A 206 -23.73 -6.70 -3.85
C ASP A 206 -24.76 -5.67 -3.33
N GLN A 207 -25.83 -5.42 -4.09
CA GLN A 207 -26.95 -4.61 -3.62
C GLN A 207 -27.68 -5.28 -2.44
N ALA A 208 -27.95 -6.59 -2.52
CA ALA A 208 -28.59 -7.33 -1.44
C ALA A 208 -27.75 -7.33 -0.14
N MET A 209 -26.43 -7.46 -0.25
CA MET A 209 -25.50 -7.40 0.89
C MET A 209 -25.42 -6.03 1.57
N THR A 210 -25.78 -4.96 0.87
CA THR A 210 -25.75 -3.59 1.39
C THR A 210 -27.13 -3.06 1.82
N ALA A 211 -28.20 -3.84 1.60
CA ALA A 211 -29.54 -3.46 1.95
C ALA A 211 -29.67 -3.28 3.49
N PRO A 212 -30.04 -2.08 4.00
CA PRO A 212 -29.97 -1.72 5.42
C PRO A 212 -31.08 -2.31 6.31
N ALA A 213 -31.57 -3.51 5.97
CA ALA A 213 -32.82 -4.14 6.40
C ALA A 213 -34.01 -3.84 5.48
N TYR A 214 -34.84 -4.87 5.39
CA TYR A 214 -35.94 -4.97 4.46
C TYR A 214 -37.12 -4.02 4.78
N PRO A 215 -37.84 -3.49 3.75
CA PRO A 215 -37.48 -3.52 2.33
C PRO A 215 -36.39 -2.50 2.00
N PRO A 216 -35.50 -2.80 1.02
CA PRO A 216 -34.56 -1.81 0.51
C PRO A 216 -35.31 -0.60 -0.03
N ALA A 217 -34.72 0.59 0.06
CA ALA A 217 -35.25 1.75 -0.64
C ALA A 217 -35.22 1.47 -2.15
N ARG A 218 -36.39 1.36 -2.79
CA ARG A 218 -36.47 1.23 -4.25
C ARG A 218 -35.82 2.46 -4.89
N PRO A 219 -35.02 2.29 -5.97
CA PRO A 219 -34.69 3.40 -6.84
C PRO A 219 -35.99 4.07 -7.30
N GLY A 220 -36.10 5.40 -7.18
CA GLY A 220 -37.26 6.12 -7.70
C GLY A 220 -37.28 6.01 -9.22
N TYR A 221 -38.42 5.62 -9.81
CA TYR A 221 -38.65 5.60 -11.24
C TYR A 221 -39.69 6.68 -11.57
N PRO A 222 -39.27 7.94 -11.84
CA PRO A 222 -40.19 9.05 -12.05
C PRO A 222 -41.21 8.77 -13.16
N GLU A 223 -40.80 8.04 -14.19
CA GLU A 223 -41.65 7.69 -15.34
C GLU A 223 -42.80 6.73 -14.95
N LEU A 224 -42.58 5.86 -13.97
CA LEU A 224 -43.58 4.89 -13.49
C LEU A 224 -44.59 5.56 -12.54
N ASP A 225 -44.11 6.49 -11.71
CA ASP A 225 -44.95 7.29 -10.83
C ASP A 225 -45.88 8.22 -11.64
N GLU A 226 -45.37 8.85 -12.70
CA GLU A 226 -46.18 9.68 -13.62
C GLU A 226 -47.23 8.88 -14.42
N MET A 227 -47.01 7.58 -14.65
CA MET A 227 -47.98 6.72 -15.32
C MET A 227 -49.12 6.32 -14.36
N LEU A 228 -48.80 5.99 -13.11
CA LEU A 228 -49.79 5.61 -12.09
C LEU A 228 -50.66 6.79 -11.64
N GLU A 229 -50.11 8.00 -11.60
CA GLU A 229 -50.90 9.22 -11.34
C GLU A 229 -51.89 9.52 -12.48
N ARG A 230 -51.52 9.23 -13.73
CA ARG A 230 -52.41 9.40 -14.88
C ARG A 230 -53.56 8.39 -14.90
N GLU A 231 -53.33 7.15 -14.50
CA GLU A 231 -54.40 6.15 -14.40
C GLU A 231 -55.41 6.48 -13.29
N HIS A 232 -54.95 7.00 -12.14
CA HIS A 232 -55.83 7.41 -11.05
C HIS A 232 -56.69 8.65 -11.35
N GLN A 233 -56.34 9.46 -12.36
CA GLN A 233 -57.14 10.60 -12.78
C GLN A 233 -58.23 10.25 -13.80
N ILE A 234 -58.29 8.99 -14.27
CA ILE A 234 -59.22 8.53 -15.31
C ILE A 234 -60.37 7.65 -14.74
N GLN A 235 -60.38 7.37 -13.43
CA GLN A 235 -61.52 6.78 -12.70
C GLN A 235 -62.36 7.84 -11.99
#